data_AF-A0A8T4ZHA0-F1
#
_entry.id   AF-A0A8T4ZHA0-F1
#
_cell.length_a   1.000
_cell.length_b   1.000
_cell.length_c   1.000
_cell.angle_alpha   90.00
_cell.angle_beta   90.00
_cell.angle_gamma   90.00
#
_symmetry.space_group_name_H-M   'P 1'
#
loop_
_entity.id
_entity.type
_entity.pdbx_description
1 polymer ?
#
loop_
_entity_poly.entity_id
_entity_poly.type
_entity_poly.pdbx_seq_one_letter_code
_entity_poly.pdbx_strand_id
1 'polypeptide(L)'
;GVTVDRAGIPVVGISGLLLGLAKPKRLNAICLLGETSGYTPDPKAAKRILTILVKLLGVEIDFTGIDSHILRMVDVETKIRQAEEKIDLALKGEVERKSVSYIS
;
A
#
# COMPACT_ATOMS: atom_id res chain seq x y z
N GLY A 1 5.92 15.80 11.39
CA GLY A 1 7.11 16.49 10.86
C GLY A 1 7.01 16.51 9.35
N VAL A 2 7.37 17.60 8.71
CA VAL A 2 7.47 17.71 7.24
C VAL A 2 8.96 17.82 6.91
N THR A 3 9.45 16.93 6.06
CA THR A 3 10.84 16.96 5.58
C THR A 3 10.81 17.49 4.16
N VAL A 4 11.55 18.57 3.88
CA VAL A 4 11.66 19.14 2.54
C VAL A 4 12.96 18.67 1.93
N ASP A 5 12.88 17.67 1.05
CA ASP A 5 14.00 17.25 0.22
C ASP A 5 14.06 18.11 -1.05
N ARG A 6 15.16 18.84 -1.23
CA ARG A 6 15.40 19.73 -2.38
C ARG A 6 16.16 19.06 -3.52
N ALA A 7 16.80 17.91 -3.27
CA ALA A 7 17.58 17.16 -4.26
C ALA A 7 16.79 15.98 -4.86
N GLY A 8 15.55 15.76 -4.39
CA GLY A 8 14.83 14.49 -4.39
C GLY A 8 14.61 13.77 -5.73
N ILE A 9 14.00 12.60 -5.59
CA ILE A 9 13.70 11.67 -6.69
C ILE A 9 12.68 12.33 -7.66
N PRO A 10 12.91 12.27 -8.99
CA PRO A 10 11.98 12.85 -9.95
C PRO A 10 10.61 12.17 -9.88
N VAL A 11 9.54 12.97 -9.93
CA VAL A 11 8.18 12.47 -10.14
C VAL A 11 8.04 12.09 -11.60
N VAL A 12 7.87 10.79 -11.89
CA VAL A 12 7.78 10.26 -13.24
C VAL A 12 6.33 10.04 -13.70
N GLY A 13 6.13 9.92 -15.01
CA GLY A 13 4.81 9.67 -15.61
C GLY A 13 3.92 10.92 -15.72
N ILE A 14 2.61 10.69 -15.80
CA ILE A 14 1.62 11.76 -16.00
C ILE A 14 1.67 12.80 -14.86
N SER A 15 1.85 12.35 -13.62
CA SER A 15 1.93 13.26 -12.45
C SER A 15 3.06 14.27 -12.58
N GLY A 16 4.24 13.83 -13.02
CA GLY A 16 5.39 14.72 -13.27
C GLY A 16 5.19 15.63 -14.48
N LEU A 17 4.64 15.08 -15.57
CA LEU A 17 4.36 15.83 -16.80
C LEU A 17 3.36 16.98 -16.53
N LEU A 18 2.25 16.70 -15.85
CA LEU A 18 1.24 17.70 -15.51
C LEU A 18 1.82 18.80 -14.61
N LEU A 19 2.62 18.42 -13.61
CA LEU A 19 3.28 19.39 -12.73
C LEU A 19 4.25 20.29 -13.50
N GLY A 20 5.04 19.73 -14.43
CA GLY A 20 5.94 20.48 -15.30
C GLY A 20 5.22 21.42 -16.26
N LEU A 21 4.10 20.99 -16.84
CA LEU A 21 3.29 21.78 -17.78
C LEU A 21 2.46 22.88 -17.11
N ALA A 22 2.23 22.81 -15.79
CA ALA A 22 1.47 23.83 -15.07
C ALA A 22 2.18 25.19 -15.04
N LYS A 23 3.51 25.21 -14.87
CA LYS A 23 4.31 26.44 -14.77
C LYS A 23 4.21 27.34 -16.02
N PRO A 24 4.46 26.88 -17.25
CA PRO A 24 4.31 27.73 -18.44
C PRO A 24 2.87 28.17 -18.68
N LYS A 25 1.89 27.42 -18.16
CA LYS A 25 0.47 27.78 -18.19
C LYS A 25 0.04 28.73 -17.06
N ARG A 26 0.97 29.17 -16.20
CA ARG A 26 0.69 30.01 -15.02
C ARG A 26 -0.37 29.40 -14.08
N LEU A 27 -0.40 28.08 -13.98
CA LEU A 27 -1.29 27.35 -13.08
C LEU A 27 -0.56 26.97 -11.80
N ASN A 28 -1.23 27.16 -10.66
CA ASN A 28 -0.78 26.60 -9.39
C ASN A 28 -1.01 25.09 -9.41
N ALA A 29 0.03 24.31 -9.13
CA ALA A 29 -0.06 22.86 -9.12
C ALA A 29 0.76 22.28 -7.96
N ILE A 30 0.26 21.20 -7.40
CA ILE A 30 0.89 20.39 -6.36
C ILE A 30 0.70 18.92 -6.71
N CYS A 31 1.68 18.08 -6.40
CA CYS A 31 1.57 16.63 -6.49
C CYS A 31 1.60 16.04 -5.08
N LEU A 32 0.59 15.24 -4.73
CA LEU A 32 0.52 14.51 -3.46
C LEU A 32 0.93 13.05 -3.72
N LEU A 33 1.97 12.58 -3.05
CA LEU A 33 2.49 11.22 -3.20
C LEU A 33 2.44 10.50 -1.86
N GLY A 34 1.87 9.29 -1.85
CA GLY A 34 1.86 8.40 -0.70
C GLY A 34 2.91 7.33 -0.84
N GLU A 35 3.72 7.13 0.19
CA GLU A 35 4.62 5.98 0.26
C GLU A 35 3.81 4.67 0.30
N THR A 36 4.24 3.68 -0.47
CA THR A 36 3.61 2.35 -0.54
C THR A 36 4.70 1.28 -0.62
N SER A 37 4.34 0.02 -0.39
CA SER A 37 5.26 -1.10 -0.59
C SER A 37 5.57 -1.38 -2.07
N GLY A 38 4.79 -0.82 -2.99
CA GLY A 38 5.02 -0.86 -4.44
C GLY A 38 4.63 -2.16 -5.15
N TYR A 39 4.42 -3.27 -4.45
CA TYR A 39 4.13 -4.58 -5.06
C TYR A 39 2.63 -4.96 -5.05
N THR A 40 1.81 -4.30 -4.23
CA THR A 40 0.36 -4.51 -4.17
C THR A 40 -0.37 -3.17 -4.03
N PRO A 41 -1.65 -3.08 -4.45
CA PRO A 41 -2.46 -1.91 -4.18
C PRO A 41 -2.52 -1.61 -2.68
N ASP A 42 -2.28 -0.35 -2.29
CA ASP A 42 -2.31 0.10 -0.90
C ASP A 42 -3.45 1.11 -0.66
N PRO A 43 -4.67 0.64 -0.30
CA PRO A 43 -5.80 1.52 -0.04
C PRO A 43 -5.62 2.34 1.24
N LYS A 44 -4.74 1.93 2.18
CA LYS A 44 -4.44 2.72 3.37
C LYS A 44 -3.62 3.95 2.99
N ALA A 45 -2.60 3.79 2.16
CA ALA A 45 -1.83 4.91 1.61
C ALA A 45 -2.72 5.84 0.77
N ALA A 46 -3.58 5.28 -0.09
CA ALA A 46 -4.54 6.06 -0.87
C ALA A 46 -5.50 6.86 0.03
N LYS A 47 -6.06 6.25 1.10
CA LYS A 47 -6.94 6.95 2.05
C LYS A 47 -6.22 8.12 2.74
N ARG A 48 -4.94 7.97 3.11
CA ARG A 48 -4.16 9.06 3.73
C ARG A 48 -4.01 10.26 2.81
N ILE A 49 -3.66 10.03 1.54
CA ILE A 49 -3.55 11.08 0.54
C ILE A 49 -4.91 11.73 0.26
N LEU A 50 -5.97 10.94 0.13
CA LEU A 50 -7.32 11.45 -0.05
C LEU A 50 -7.77 12.33 1.13
N THR A 51 -7.44 11.92 2.37
CA THR A 51 -7.74 12.72 3.57
C THR A 51 -7.05 14.09 3.53
N ILE A 52 -5.80 14.17 3.06
CA ILE A 52 -5.09 15.43 2.90
C ILE A 52 -5.72 16.27 1.79
N LEU A 53 -6.01 15.66 0.64
CA LEU A 53 -6.64 16.33 -0.50
C LEU A 53 -8.00 16.96 -0.13
N VAL A 54 -8.84 16.21 0.58
CA VAL A 54 -10.15 16.67 1.07
C VAL A 54 -9.99 17.90 1.96
N LYS A 55 -9.02 17.89 2.88
CA LYS A 55 -8.70 19.06 3.73
C LYS A 55 -8.19 20.25 2.93
N LEU A 56 -7.38 20.02 1.90
CA LEU A 56 -6.86 21.09 1.04
C LEU A 56 -7.96 21.74 0.19
N LEU A 57 -8.92 20.95 -0.28
CA LEU A 57 -10.03 21.43 -1.10
C LEU A 57 -11.22 21.95 -0.29
N GLY A 58 -11.30 21.63 1.00
CA GLY A 58 -12.41 22.05 1.87
C GLY A 58 -13.75 21.39 1.50
N VAL A 59 -13.71 20.18 0.95
CA VAL A 59 -14.90 19.42 0.55
C VAL A 59 -15.21 18.33 1.57
N GLU A 60 -16.43 17.81 1.56
CA GLU A 60 -16.81 16.60 2.30
C GLU A 60 -16.87 15.41 1.34
N ILE A 61 -16.23 14.30 1.72
CA ILE A 61 -16.22 13.06 0.95
C ILE A 61 -16.51 11.91 1.91
N ASP A 62 -17.36 10.99 1.48
CA ASP A 62 -17.60 9.73 2.19
C ASP A 62 -16.46 8.73 1.93
N PHE A 63 -15.87 8.22 3.01
CA PHE A 63 -14.78 7.25 2.98
C PHE A 63 -15.24 5.79 3.10
N THR A 64 -16.54 5.50 3.25
CA THR A 64 -17.07 4.13 3.41
C THR A 64 -16.59 3.18 2.32
N GLY A 65 -16.55 3.63 1.06
CA GLY A 65 -16.04 2.85 -0.07
C GLY A 65 -14.62 2.36 0.17
N ILE A 66 -13.67 3.27 0.39
CA ILE A 66 -12.26 2.91 0.60
C ILE A 66 -12.05 2.13 1.89
N ASP A 67 -12.85 2.39 2.93
CA ASP A 67 -12.80 1.63 4.18
C ASP A 67 -13.23 0.17 4.02
N SER A 68 -14.28 -0.07 3.23
CA SER A 68 -14.68 -1.44 2.87
C SER A 68 -13.56 -2.18 2.12
N HIS A 69 -12.82 -1.49 1.24
CA HIS A 69 -11.68 -2.07 0.52
C HIS A 69 -10.51 -2.39 1.46
N ILE A 70 -10.22 -1.52 2.44
CA ILE A 70 -9.20 -1.78 3.46
C ILE A 70 -9.55 -3.03 4.25
N LEU A 71 -10.81 -3.19 4.68
CA LEU A 71 -11.25 -4.37 5.43
C LEU A 71 -11.13 -5.66 4.61
N ARG A 72 -11.51 -5.62 3.32
CA ARG A 72 -11.35 -6.77 2.41
C ARG A 72 -9.88 -7.19 2.28
N MET A 73 -8.96 -6.22 2.19
CA MET A 73 -7.53 -6.54 2.10
C MET A 73 -6.98 -7.18 3.38
N VAL A 74 -7.44 -6.73 4.55
CA VAL A 74 -7.07 -7.34 5.84
C VAL A 74 -7.58 -8.78 5.93
N ASP A 75 -8.78 -9.07 5.43
CA ASP A 75 -9.32 -10.44 5.38
C ASP A 75 -8.50 -11.35 4.48
N VAL A 76 -8.12 -10.86 3.28
CA VAL A 76 -7.24 -11.59 2.36
C VAL A 76 -5.88 -11.88 3.00
N GLU A 77 -5.26 -10.88 3.62
CA GLU A 77 -3.98 -11.03 4.32
C GLU A 77 -4.07 -12.06 5.46
N THR A 78 -5.17 -12.03 6.23
CA THR A 78 -5.40 -12.98 7.32
C THR A 78 -5.52 -14.41 6.81
N LYS A 79 -6.23 -14.62 5.70
CA LYS A 79 -6.39 -15.94 5.07
C LYS A 79 -5.08 -16.48 4.49
N ILE A 80 -4.27 -15.61 3.88
CA ILE A 80 -2.93 -15.99 3.39
C ILE A 80 -2.08 -16.47 4.56
N ARG A 81 -2.01 -15.69 5.65
CA ARG A 81 -1.23 -16.06 6.84
C ARG A 81 -1.68 -17.40 7.44
N GLN A 82 -2.98 -17.64 7.53
CA GLN A 82 -3.51 -18.91 8.02
C GLN A 82 -3.17 -20.09 7.11
N ALA A 83 -3.12 -19.87 5.79
CA ALA A 83 -2.71 -20.89 4.84
C ALA A 83 -1.21 -21.21 4.97
N GLU A 84 -0.36 -20.18 5.11
CA GLU A 84 1.08 -20.31 5.33
C GLU A 84 1.40 -21.07 6.62
N GLU A 85 0.75 -20.74 7.73
CA GLU A 85 0.91 -21.44 9.02
C GLU A 85 0.55 -22.93 8.91
N LYS A 86 -0.54 -23.27 8.21
CA LYS A 86 -0.95 -24.66 7.99
C LYS A 86 0.05 -25.42 7.13
N ILE A 87 0.62 -24.77 6.11
CA ILE A 87 1.66 -25.36 5.27
C ILE A 87 2.92 -25.63 6.10
N ASP A 88 3.38 -24.67 6.90
CA ASP A 88 4.56 -24.83 7.76
C ASP A 88 4.39 -25.93 8.82
N LEU A 89 3.21 -26.00 9.44
CA LEU A 89 2.84 -27.07 10.37
C LEU A 89 2.84 -28.45 9.69
N ALA A 90 2.31 -28.55 8.46
CA ALA A 90 2.31 -29.80 7.70
C ALA A 90 3.74 -30.25 7.34
N LEU A 91 4.59 -29.32 6.92
CA LEU A 91 6.00 -29.59 6.61
C LEU A 91 6.77 -30.07 7.85
N LYS A 92 6.59 -29.41 9.01
CA LYS A 92 7.21 -29.83 10.28
C LYS A 92 6.75 -31.23 10.69
N GLY A 93 5.45 -31.52 10.59
CA GLY A 93 4.89 -32.83 10.91
C GLY A 93 5.40 -33.97 10.01
N GLU A 94 5.70 -33.71 8.74
CA GLU A 94 6.31 -34.69 7.83
C GLU A 94 7.78 -34.96 8.12
N VAL A 95 8.55 -33.93 8.52
CA VAL A 95 9.96 -34.06 8.91
C VAL A 95 10.08 -34.91 10.19
N GLU A 96 9.22 -34.66 11.18
CA GLU A 96 9.19 -35.43 12.43
C GLU A 96 8.79 -36.90 12.21
N ARG A 97 7.87 -37.16 11.27
CA ARG A 97 7.46 -38.53 10.91
C ARG A 97 8.58 -39.32 10.22
N LYS A 98 9.42 -38.66 9.41
CA LYS A 98 10.59 -39.29 8.78
C LYS A 98 11.73 -39.55 9.78
N SER A 99 11.89 -38.73 10.82
CA SER A 99 12.93 -38.95 11.85
C SER A 99 12.62 -40.10 12.81
N VAL A 100 11.36 -40.51 12.97
CA VAL A 100 10.93 -41.62 13.86
C VAL A 100 10.95 -42.98 13.13
N SER A 101 11.13 -43.01 11.81
CA SER A 101 11.19 -44.27 11.05
C SER A 101 12.61 -44.84 11.01
N TYR A 102 13.04 -45.49 12.09
CA TYR A 102 14.17 -46.44 12.08
C TYR A 102 13.75 -47.75 12.74
N ILE A 103 13.61 -48.82 11.94
CA ILE A 103 13.63 -50.20 12.42
C ILE A 103 14.32 -51.08 11.35
N SER A 104 15.58 -51.44 11.60
CA SER A 104 16.19 -52.77 11.44
C SER A 104 17.64 -52.69 11.91
#